data_AF-A0A1D6Q3W0-F1
#
_entry.id   AF-A0A1D6Q3W0-F1
#
_cell.length_a   1.000
_cell.length_b   1.000
_cell.length_c   1.000
_cell.angle_alpha   90.00
_cell.angle_beta   90.00
_cell.angle_gamma   90.00
#
_symmetry.space_group_name_H-M   'P 1'
#
loop_
_entity.id
_entity.type
_entity.pdbx_description
1 polymer ?
#
loop_
_entity_poly.entity_id
_entity_poly.type
_entity_poly.pdbx_seq_one_letter_code
_entity_poly.pdbx_strand_id
1 'polypeptide(L)'
;MVARNGCLCSLSFKDWRLLIGKKDRNNDKKNKQDVQKQVKMRFLYPARMEKWILRTIGVLDDQWVALVNNWFTTKSQNISEANRINYAKRKATHTSGTKSFARNREDMGEQDPEKKYPHRAVLYINTHKSNITKNTNPHVVALKELLVQQPSLADTSHGKVAWKGDALSQILGEEKPGHIHGLGLVPNPDQVFVGSTSRHLKHLNLTSLDATSSEDVVSLRLQVEKLIDRVQKQDDTILNLQNTLELQKITMNV
;
A
#
# COMPACT_ATOMS: atom_id res chain seq x y z
N MET A 1 -37.17 2.31 -26.00
CA MET A 1 -37.76 3.44 -25.25
C MET A 1 -38.70 4.21 -26.16
N VAL A 2 -39.96 4.34 -25.77
CA VAL A 2 -40.93 5.26 -26.38
C VAL A 2 -40.71 6.63 -25.74
N ALA A 3 -40.57 7.71 -26.52
CA ALA A 3 -40.54 9.06 -25.95
C ALA A 3 -41.93 9.45 -25.45
N ARG A 4 -42.02 10.39 -24.49
CA ARG A 4 -43.28 10.81 -23.84
C ARG A 4 -44.34 11.43 -24.79
N ASN A 5 -44.06 11.58 -26.08
CA ASN A 5 -45.02 11.98 -27.12
C ASN A 5 -45.51 10.81 -27.99
N GLY A 6 -45.20 9.56 -27.63
CA GLY A 6 -45.61 8.37 -28.37
C GLY A 6 -44.72 8.02 -29.56
N CYS A 7 -43.71 8.83 -29.91
CA CYS A 7 -42.77 8.51 -30.98
C CYS A 7 -41.51 7.81 -30.44
N LEU A 8 -40.94 6.89 -31.23
CA LEU A 8 -39.72 6.16 -30.89
C LEU A 8 -38.49 7.09 -31.06
N CYS A 9 -37.74 7.39 -29.99
CA CYS A 9 -36.50 8.15 -30.12
C CYS A 9 -35.33 7.20 -30.33
N SER A 10 -34.83 7.13 -31.57
CA SER A 10 -33.62 6.42 -31.94
C SER A 10 -32.40 7.30 -31.69
N LEU A 11 -31.67 7.05 -30.59
CA LEU A 11 -30.21 7.11 -30.71
C LEU A 11 -29.85 5.87 -31.53
N SER A 12 -29.51 6.06 -32.81
CA SER A 12 -29.38 4.97 -33.79
C SER A 12 -28.24 3.98 -33.51
N PHE A 13 -27.58 4.07 -32.35
CA PHE A 13 -26.63 3.07 -31.90
C PHE A 13 -27.24 2.28 -30.75
N LYS A 14 -27.61 1.03 -31.06
CA LYS A 14 -28.13 0.04 -30.10
C LYS A 14 -27.10 -0.36 -29.03
N ASP A 15 -25.83 0.02 -29.20
CA ASP A 15 -24.73 -0.23 -28.27
C ASP A 15 -23.64 0.84 -28.50
N TRP A 16 -23.17 1.53 -27.44
CA TRP A 16 -22.09 2.52 -27.53
C TRP A 16 -20.75 1.91 -27.98
N ARG A 17 -20.59 0.59 -27.84
CA ARG A 17 -19.46 -0.17 -28.39
C ARG A 17 -19.45 -0.19 -29.91
N LEU A 18 -20.59 0.06 -30.58
CA LEU A 18 -20.67 0.20 -32.05
C LEU A 18 -20.25 1.60 -32.52
N LEU A 19 -20.30 2.61 -31.64
CA LEU A 19 -19.65 3.90 -31.85
C LEU A 19 -18.13 3.75 -31.74
N ILE A 20 -17.62 2.90 -30.85
CA ILE A 20 -16.19 2.54 -30.78
C ILE A 20 -15.90 1.47 -31.83
N GLY A 21 -15.87 1.85 -33.11
CA GLY A 21 -15.41 0.97 -34.19
C GLY A 21 -14.06 0.32 -33.84
N LYS A 22 -13.73 -0.80 -34.51
CA LYS A 22 -12.47 -1.56 -34.32
C LYS A 22 -11.32 -0.62 -34.00
N LYS A 23 -10.58 -0.97 -32.93
CA LYS A 23 -9.64 -0.16 -32.14
C LYS A 23 -8.54 0.54 -32.96
N ASP A 24 -8.93 1.56 -33.72
CA ASP A 24 -8.03 2.48 -34.42
C ASP A 24 -8.04 3.85 -33.73
N ARG A 25 -6.84 4.39 -33.44
CA ARG A 25 -6.67 5.62 -32.63
C ARG A 25 -7.36 6.85 -33.23
N ASN A 26 -7.50 6.90 -34.56
CA ASN A 26 -8.17 8.01 -35.25
C ASN A 26 -9.69 7.95 -35.14
N ASN A 27 -10.28 6.76 -35.06
CA ASN A 27 -11.73 6.58 -34.95
C ASN A 27 -12.19 6.89 -33.51
N ASP A 28 -11.47 6.39 -32.50
CA ASP A 28 -11.75 6.66 -31.07
C ASP A 28 -11.80 8.16 -30.73
N LYS A 29 -10.92 8.97 -31.33
CA LYS A 29 -10.89 10.43 -31.12
C LYS A 29 -12.11 11.13 -31.72
N LYS A 30 -12.56 10.69 -32.90
CA LYS A 30 -13.73 11.24 -33.60
C LYS A 30 -15.03 10.91 -32.85
N ASN A 31 -15.16 9.67 -32.39
CA ASN A 31 -16.36 9.23 -31.67
C ASN A 31 -16.51 9.91 -30.30
N LYS A 32 -15.39 10.16 -29.60
CA LYS A 32 -15.38 10.95 -28.37
C LYS A 32 -15.83 12.39 -28.57
N GLN A 33 -15.44 13.01 -29.70
CA GLN A 33 -15.85 14.37 -30.05
C GLN A 33 -17.34 14.45 -30.40
N ASP A 34 -17.88 13.45 -31.11
CA ASP A 34 -19.30 13.42 -31.48
C ASP A 34 -20.22 13.20 -30.28
N VAL A 35 -19.86 12.27 -29.38
CA VAL A 35 -20.58 12.07 -28.09
C VAL A 35 -20.54 13.35 -27.27
N GLN A 36 -19.36 13.97 -27.16
CA GLN A 36 -19.21 15.23 -26.44
C GLN A 36 -20.06 16.36 -27.05
N LYS A 37 -20.14 16.46 -28.37
CA LYS A 37 -21.00 17.43 -29.06
C LYS A 37 -22.48 17.22 -28.73
N GLN A 38 -22.96 15.97 -28.72
CA GLN A 38 -24.34 15.66 -28.34
C GLN A 38 -24.62 15.98 -26.86
N VAL A 39 -23.68 15.66 -25.96
CA VAL A 39 -23.82 15.99 -24.53
C VAL A 39 -23.84 17.51 -24.32
N LYS A 40 -22.98 18.27 -25.03
CA LYS A 40 -22.99 19.75 -25.00
C LYS A 40 -24.28 20.36 -25.52
N MET A 41 -24.90 19.74 -26.52
CA MET A 41 -26.18 20.20 -27.06
C MET A 41 -27.35 19.94 -26.12
N ARG A 42 -27.29 18.88 -25.31
CA ARG A 42 -28.43 18.42 -24.50
C ARG A 42 -28.37 18.88 -23.04
N PHE A 43 -27.18 19.14 -22.50
CA PHE A 43 -26.98 19.48 -21.10
C PHE A 43 -26.05 20.68 -20.95
N LEU A 44 -26.43 21.65 -20.11
CA LEU A 44 -25.57 22.76 -19.73
C LEU A 44 -24.62 22.30 -18.60
N TYR A 45 -23.32 22.31 -18.85
CA TYR A 45 -22.34 21.91 -17.84
C TYR A 45 -21.08 22.79 -17.85
N PRO A 46 -20.39 22.96 -16.70
CA PRO A 46 -19.12 23.67 -16.63
C PRO A 46 -17.99 22.96 -17.39
N ALA A 47 -17.21 23.70 -18.18
CA ALA A 47 -16.08 23.17 -18.97
C ALA A 47 -15.11 22.26 -18.20
N ARG A 48 -14.92 22.48 -16.88
CA ARG A 48 -14.10 21.61 -16.02
C ARG A 48 -14.58 20.14 -15.95
N MET A 49 -15.83 19.86 -16.26
CA MET A 49 -16.42 18.51 -16.22
C MET A 49 -16.21 17.72 -17.52
N GLU A 50 -15.75 18.38 -18.58
CA GLU A 50 -15.58 17.80 -19.91
C GLU A 50 -14.65 16.58 -19.91
N LYS A 51 -13.56 16.64 -19.13
CA LYS A 51 -12.62 15.53 -18.93
C LYS A 51 -13.25 14.31 -18.24
N TRP A 52 -14.25 14.53 -17.38
CA TRP A 52 -14.93 13.46 -16.66
C TRP A 52 -16.01 12.79 -17.52
N ILE A 53 -16.74 13.59 -18.31
CA ILE A 53 -17.72 13.12 -19.29
C ILE A 53 -17.05 12.19 -20.31
N LEU A 54 -15.86 12.55 -20.80
CA LEU A 54 -15.11 11.70 -21.73
C LEU A 54 -14.61 10.39 -21.11
N ARG A 55 -14.50 10.34 -19.77
CA ARG A 55 -14.04 9.16 -19.01
C ARG A 55 -15.16 8.16 -18.75
N THR A 56 -16.41 8.62 -18.78
CA THR A 56 -17.63 7.82 -18.63
C THR A 56 -18.23 7.38 -19.95
N ILE A 57 -17.56 7.66 -21.08
CA ILE A 57 -17.89 7.08 -22.39
C ILE A 57 -17.69 5.55 -22.26
N GLY A 58 -18.79 4.87 -22.00
CA GLY A 58 -18.86 3.46 -21.64
C GLY A 58 -19.86 3.09 -20.56
N VAL A 59 -20.49 4.08 -19.93
CA VAL A 59 -21.55 3.94 -18.93
C VAL A 59 -22.91 3.95 -19.64
N LEU A 60 -23.83 3.07 -19.22
CA LEU A 60 -25.19 3.01 -19.76
C LEU A 60 -25.94 4.34 -19.49
N ASP A 61 -26.87 4.72 -20.37
CA ASP A 61 -27.55 6.02 -20.32
C ASP A 61 -28.27 6.29 -18.98
N ASP A 62 -28.89 5.26 -18.41
CA ASP A 62 -29.58 5.30 -17.11
C ASP A 62 -28.60 5.50 -15.95
N GLN A 63 -27.47 4.80 -15.97
CA GLN A 63 -26.38 4.96 -15.00
C GLN A 63 -25.74 6.35 -15.09
N TRP A 64 -25.59 6.89 -16.31
CA TRP A 64 -25.08 8.24 -16.54
C TRP A 64 -26.03 9.30 -15.97
N VAL A 65 -27.32 9.20 -16.26
CA VAL A 65 -28.33 10.12 -15.72
C VAL A 65 -28.35 10.07 -14.18
N ALA A 66 -28.30 8.88 -13.59
CA ALA A 66 -28.22 8.71 -12.14
C ALA A 66 -26.96 9.36 -11.55
N LEU A 67 -25.80 9.20 -12.20
CA LEU A 67 -24.53 9.81 -11.78
C LEU A 67 -24.59 11.35 -11.83
N VAL A 68 -25.09 11.90 -12.94
CA VAL A 68 -25.22 13.35 -13.12
C VAL A 68 -26.17 13.93 -12.08
N ASN A 69 -27.34 13.32 -11.88
CA ASN A 69 -28.29 13.73 -10.84
C ASN A 69 -27.64 13.68 -9.45
N ASN A 70 -26.86 12.63 -9.15
CA ASN A 70 -26.13 12.53 -7.90
C ASN A 70 -25.13 13.68 -7.70
N TRP A 71 -24.41 14.11 -8.74
CA TRP A 71 -23.48 15.25 -8.65
C TRP A 71 -24.16 16.59 -8.36
N PHE A 72 -25.40 16.77 -8.80
CA PHE A 72 -26.18 17.97 -8.53
C PHE A 72 -26.93 17.96 -7.19
N THR A 73 -26.87 16.86 -6.43
CA THR A 73 -27.41 16.85 -5.06
C THR A 73 -26.55 17.71 -4.12
N THR A 74 -27.21 18.39 -3.17
CA THR A 74 -26.54 19.19 -2.13
C THR A 74 -25.51 18.37 -1.35
N LYS A 75 -25.82 17.09 -1.06
CA LYS A 75 -24.90 16.17 -0.39
C LYS A 75 -23.59 16.01 -1.15
N SER A 76 -23.65 15.70 -2.45
CA SER A 76 -22.45 15.52 -3.28
C SER A 76 -21.66 16.81 -3.46
N GLN A 77 -22.35 17.95 -3.59
CA GLN A 77 -21.69 19.26 -3.67
C GLN A 77 -20.95 19.60 -2.38
N ASN A 78 -21.56 19.37 -1.22
CA ASN A 78 -20.93 19.59 0.09
C ASN A 78 -19.69 18.68 0.29
N ILE A 79 -19.79 17.40 -0.09
CA ILE A 79 -18.65 16.46 -0.04
C ILE A 79 -17.53 16.93 -0.99
N SER A 80 -17.89 17.38 -2.20
CA SER A 80 -16.91 17.87 -3.18
C SER A 80 -16.19 19.12 -2.67
N GLU A 81 -16.92 20.06 -2.08
CA GLU A 81 -16.36 21.28 -1.52
C GLU A 81 -15.45 21.01 -0.32
N ALA A 82 -15.89 20.15 0.60
CA ALA A 82 -15.07 19.72 1.72
C ALA A 82 -13.78 19.03 1.23
N ASN A 83 -13.87 18.15 0.23
CA ASN A 83 -12.71 17.49 -0.35
C ASN A 83 -11.76 18.48 -1.05
N ARG A 84 -12.28 19.53 -1.68
CA ARG A 84 -11.49 20.61 -2.29
C ARG A 84 -10.70 21.38 -1.25
N ILE A 85 -11.36 21.79 -0.16
CA ILE A 85 -10.72 22.47 0.97
C ILE A 85 -9.65 21.56 1.60
N ASN A 86 -9.96 20.27 1.81
CA ASN A 86 -9.02 19.31 2.35
C ASN A 86 -7.82 19.08 1.42
N TYR A 87 -8.05 19.05 0.11
CA TYR A 87 -6.98 18.93 -0.89
C TYR A 87 -6.04 20.12 -0.84
N ALA A 88 -6.58 21.35 -0.75
CA ALA A 88 -5.77 22.57 -0.62
C ALA A 88 -4.92 22.59 0.66
N LYS A 89 -5.35 21.91 1.72
CA LYS A 89 -4.60 21.77 2.98
C LYS A 89 -3.50 20.69 2.94
N ARG A 90 -3.38 19.90 1.87
CA ARG A 90 -2.35 18.84 1.78
C ARG A 90 -0.97 19.46 1.63
N LYS A 91 -0.16 19.35 2.68
CA LYS A 91 1.22 19.86 2.72
C LYS A 91 2.19 19.09 1.82
N ALA A 92 1.94 17.80 1.62
CA ALA A 92 2.77 16.93 0.80
C ALA A 92 1.95 15.87 0.08
N THR A 93 2.38 15.50 -1.13
CA THR A 93 1.84 14.39 -1.90
C THR A 93 2.95 13.40 -2.19
N HIS A 94 2.70 12.11 -2.00
CA HIS A 94 3.67 11.08 -2.38
C HIS A 94 3.96 11.11 -3.88
N THR A 95 5.16 10.68 -4.28
CA THR A 95 5.67 10.67 -5.65
C THR A 95 5.92 9.26 -6.17
N SER A 96 5.55 8.20 -5.43
CA SER A 96 5.65 6.78 -5.83
C SER A 96 4.70 6.33 -6.94
N GLY A 97 3.98 7.25 -7.60
CA GLY A 97 3.05 6.93 -8.67
C GLY A 97 1.93 6.00 -8.22
N THR A 98 1.73 4.88 -8.92
CA THR A 98 0.73 3.85 -8.60
C THR A 98 1.21 2.82 -7.58
N LYS A 99 2.48 2.90 -7.14
CA LYS A 99 3.07 1.95 -6.20
C LYS A 99 2.63 2.27 -4.78
N SER A 100 2.04 1.28 -4.11
CA SER A 100 1.56 1.41 -2.73
C SER A 100 2.71 1.49 -1.73
N PHE A 101 2.48 2.05 -0.54
CA PHE A 101 3.51 2.09 0.51
C PHE A 101 4.00 0.70 0.91
N ALA A 102 3.11 -0.29 1.02
CA ALA A 102 3.48 -1.68 1.28
C ALA A 102 4.46 -2.23 0.24
N ARG A 103 4.20 -2.00 -1.06
CA ARG A 103 5.11 -2.44 -2.12
C ARG A 103 6.43 -1.68 -2.13
N ASN A 104 6.42 -0.36 -1.87
CA ASN A 104 7.69 0.38 -1.73
C ASN A 104 8.51 -0.12 -0.54
N ARG A 105 7.84 -0.54 0.53
CA ARG A 105 8.49 -1.09 1.73
C ARG A 105 9.12 -2.45 1.47
N GLU A 106 8.42 -3.31 0.72
CA GLU A 106 8.94 -4.62 0.30
C GLU A 106 10.20 -4.47 -0.55
N ASP A 107 10.14 -3.68 -1.62
CA ASP A 107 11.29 -3.39 -2.48
C ASP A 107 12.51 -2.88 -1.71
N MET A 108 12.29 -1.99 -0.73
CA MET A 108 13.37 -1.46 0.09
C MET A 108 13.97 -2.52 1.02
N GLY A 109 13.15 -3.46 1.51
CA GLY A 109 13.63 -4.60 2.29
C GLY A 109 14.40 -5.59 1.44
N GLU A 110 13.96 -5.88 0.22
CA GLU A 110 14.70 -6.76 -0.71
C GLU A 110 16.07 -6.21 -1.11
N GLN A 111 16.21 -4.88 -1.19
CA GLN A 111 17.47 -4.20 -1.50
C GLN A 111 18.42 -4.12 -0.31
N ASP A 112 17.92 -4.32 0.91
CA ASP A 112 18.73 -4.31 2.12
C ASP A 112 19.48 -5.64 2.28
N PRO A 113 20.82 -5.65 2.48
CA PRO A 113 21.59 -6.89 2.62
C PRO A 113 21.12 -7.80 3.75
N GLU A 114 20.54 -7.24 4.82
CA GLU A 114 20.01 -7.98 5.97
C GLU A 114 18.52 -8.32 5.80
N LYS A 115 17.92 -7.95 4.66
CA LYS A 115 16.49 -8.06 4.34
C LYS A 115 15.59 -7.40 5.39
N LYS A 116 16.09 -6.32 6.00
CA LYS A 116 15.34 -5.59 7.03
C LYS A 116 14.38 -4.59 6.39
N TYR A 117 13.17 -4.52 6.93
CA TYR A 117 12.21 -3.51 6.50
C TYR A 117 12.64 -2.12 6.97
N PRO A 118 12.47 -1.07 6.14
CA PRO A 118 12.85 0.28 6.52
C PRO A 118 11.92 0.85 7.60
N HIS A 119 12.46 1.70 8.46
CA HIS A 119 11.68 2.57 9.35
C HIS A 119 10.75 3.49 8.53
N ARG A 120 9.57 3.84 9.08
CA ARG A 120 8.56 4.62 8.36
C ARG A 120 9.04 5.99 7.90
N ALA A 121 9.98 6.61 8.61
CA ALA A 121 10.61 7.86 8.21
C ALA A 121 11.40 7.69 6.91
N VAL A 122 12.18 6.62 6.79
CA VAL A 122 12.97 6.32 5.59
C VAL A 122 12.04 6.01 4.41
N LEU A 123 10.97 5.27 4.64
CA LEU A 123 9.91 5.05 3.66
C LEU A 123 9.25 6.37 3.21
N TYR A 124 9.00 7.29 4.14
CA TYR A 124 8.44 8.61 3.81
C TYR A 124 9.39 9.40 2.89
N ILE A 125 10.70 9.44 3.21
CA ILE A 125 11.72 10.08 2.36
C ILE A 125 11.72 9.46 0.96
N ASN A 126 11.69 8.13 0.86
CA ASN A 126 11.70 7.43 -0.41
C ASN A 126 10.43 7.70 -1.25
N THR A 127 9.28 7.83 -0.59
CA THR A 127 7.98 7.99 -1.25
C THR A 127 7.59 9.43 -1.51
N HIS A 128 8.30 10.42 -0.95
CA HIS A 128 8.01 11.86 -1.10
C HIS A 128 9.19 12.63 -1.70
N LYS A 129 9.98 11.97 -2.57
CA LYS A 129 11.11 12.58 -3.28
C LYS A 129 10.65 13.84 -4.03
N SER A 130 11.47 14.88 -4.00
CA SER A 130 11.29 16.05 -4.85
C SER A 130 11.54 15.66 -6.31
N ASN A 131 10.69 16.14 -7.21
CA ASN A 131 11.02 16.07 -8.64
C ASN A 131 11.97 17.23 -8.94
N ILE A 132 12.89 17.07 -9.90
CA ILE A 132 13.83 18.13 -10.33
C ILE A 132 13.09 19.45 -10.67
N THR A 133 11.83 19.35 -11.11
CA THR A 133 10.97 20.46 -11.51
C THR A 133 10.01 20.98 -10.43
N LYS A 134 9.97 20.38 -9.23
CA LYS A 134 9.06 20.77 -8.15
C LYS A 134 9.86 21.12 -6.90
N ASN A 135 9.40 22.18 -6.22
CA ASN A 135 9.92 22.61 -4.92
C ASN A 135 10.11 21.41 -3.98
N THR A 136 11.26 21.36 -3.31
CA THR A 136 11.62 20.29 -2.38
C THR A 136 10.60 20.23 -1.24
N ASN A 137 10.10 19.04 -0.90
CA ASN A 137 9.20 18.88 0.23
C ASN A 137 9.95 19.25 1.53
N PRO A 138 9.54 20.31 2.26
CA PRO A 138 10.26 20.78 3.44
C PRO A 138 10.33 19.70 4.53
N HIS A 139 9.30 18.86 4.63
CA HIS A 139 9.31 17.73 5.57
C HIS A 139 10.38 16.70 5.24
N VAL A 140 10.68 16.46 3.96
CA VAL A 140 11.73 15.50 3.57
C VAL A 140 13.12 16.06 3.88
N VAL A 141 13.33 17.36 3.71
CA VAL A 141 14.59 18.03 4.09
C VAL A 141 14.80 17.92 5.60
N ALA A 142 13.81 18.37 6.39
CA ALA A 142 13.89 18.32 7.84
C ALA A 142 14.05 16.88 8.37
N LEU A 143 13.40 15.90 7.74
CA LEU A 143 13.53 14.51 8.13
C LEU A 143 14.93 13.94 7.82
N LYS A 144 15.52 14.29 6.67
CA LYS A 144 16.91 13.91 6.36
C LYS A 144 17.90 14.50 7.37
N GLU A 145 17.75 15.78 7.70
CA GLU A 145 18.58 16.47 8.69
C GLU A 145 18.44 15.84 10.09
N LEU A 146 17.20 15.56 10.50
CA LEU A 146 16.90 14.94 11.79
C LEU A 146 17.52 13.55 11.92
N LEU A 147 17.47 12.73 10.85
CA LEU A 147 18.06 11.39 10.86
C LEU A 147 19.59 11.41 10.86
N VAL A 148 20.22 12.45 10.29
CA VAL A 148 21.66 12.65 10.40
C VAL A 148 22.07 13.04 11.82
N GLN A 149 21.30 13.92 12.46
CA GLN A 149 21.57 14.38 13.83
C GLN A 149 21.26 13.32 14.88
N GLN A 150 20.17 12.58 14.71
CA GLN A 150 19.66 11.61 15.68
C GLN A 150 19.21 10.32 14.97
N PRO A 151 20.16 9.44 14.59
CA PRO A 151 19.84 8.18 13.91
C PRO A 151 18.92 7.26 14.71
N SER A 152 18.98 7.33 16.06
CA SER A 152 18.16 6.53 16.97
C SER A 152 16.65 6.78 16.81
N LEU A 153 16.23 7.92 16.25
CA LEU A 153 14.82 8.23 15.99
C LEU A 153 14.20 7.45 14.81
N ALA A 154 15.02 6.69 14.08
CA ALA A 154 14.57 5.74 13.06
C ALA A 154 15.17 4.34 13.27
N ASP A 155 15.49 4.00 14.52
CA ASP A 155 15.96 2.67 14.86
C ASP A 155 14.90 1.60 14.52
N THR A 156 15.37 0.50 13.93
CA THR A 156 14.54 -0.65 13.51
C THR A 156 15.03 -1.97 14.14
N SER A 157 15.91 -1.91 15.14
CA SER A 157 16.62 -3.07 15.74
C SER A 157 15.71 -4.15 16.36
N HIS A 158 14.44 -3.85 16.64
CA HIS A 158 13.45 -4.78 17.20
C HIS A 158 12.22 -4.98 16.29
N GLY A 159 12.42 -4.77 14.98
CA GLY A 159 11.35 -4.79 13.99
C GLY A 159 10.40 -3.59 14.11
N LYS A 160 10.58 -2.72 15.12
CA LYS A 160 9.73 -1.58 15.44
C LYS A 160 9.82 -0.52 14.36
N VAL A 161 8.67 -0.23 13.73
CA VAL A 161 8.64 0.67 12.56
C VAL A 161 7.92 1.99 12.83
N ALA A 162 7.27 2.11 13.99
CA ALA A 162 6.62 3.34 14.43
C ALA A 162 6.50 3.39 15.96
N TRP A 163 6.68 4.57 16.55
CA TRP A 163 6.36 4.84 17.95
C TRP A 163 6.08 6.32 18.21
N LYS A 164 5.49 6.62 19.37
CA LYS A 164 5.23 7.99 19.79
C LYS A 164 6.56 8.74 19.94
N GLY A 165 6.74 9.82 19.18
CA GLY A 165 7.92 10.68 19.23
C GLY A 165 9.08 10.24 18.31
N ASP A 166 8.87 9.25 17.43
CA ASP A 166 9.85 8.92 16.39
C ASP A 166 10.06 10.05 15.37
N ALA A 167 11.06 9.89 14.49
CA ALA A 167 11.45 10.95 13.55
C ALA A 167 10.28 11.48 12.70
N LEU A 168 9.36 10.61 12.27
CA LEU A 168 8.26 11.03 11.40
C LEU A 168 7.19 11.81 12.18
N SER A 169 6.86 11.38 13.40
CA SER A 169 5.92 12.09 14.26
C SER A 169 6.44 13.46 14.72
N GLN A 170 7.76 13.62 14.92
CA GLN A 170 8.35 14.92 15.21
C GLN A 170 8.17 15.93 14.06
N ILE A 171 8.27 15.46 12.80
CA ILE A 171 8.18 16.33 11.62
C ILE A 171 6.74 16.59 11.18
N LEU A 172 5.85 15.59 11.25
CA LEU A 172 4.46 15.70 10.80
C LEU A 172 3.48 16.08 11.91
N GLY A 173 3.90 15.97 13.17
CA GLY A 173 3.08 16.16 14.35
C GLY A 173 2.48 14.86 14.87
N GLU A 174 1.62 14.98 15.88
CA GLU A 174 0.97 13.84 16.52
C GLU A 174 0.11 13.02 15.54
N GLU A 175 0.01 11.72 15.82
CA GLU A 175 -0.83 10.81 15.05
C GLU A 175 -2.32 11.16 15.20
N LYS A 176 -3.08 10.91 14.13
CA LYS A 176 -4.53 11.14 14.16
C LYS A 176 -5.23 9.92 14.77
N PRO A 177 -6.38 10.10 15.44
CA PRO A 177 -7.20 8.97 15.86
C PRO A 177 -7.49 8.03 14.69
N GLY A 178 -7.16 6.75 14.85
CA GLY A 178 -7.39 5.72 13.82
C GLY A 178 -6.41 5.70 12.64
N HIS A 179 -5.41 6.60 12.56
CA HIS A 179 -4.48 6.65 11.43
C HIS A 179 -3.05 7.00 11.84
N ILE A 180 -2.11 6.17 11.38
CA ILE A 180 -0.67 6.38 11.57
C ILE A 180 -0.02 6.89 10.29
N HIS A 181 0.76 7.96 10.41
CA HIS A 181 1.57 8.50 9.33
C HIS A 181 2.52 7.43 8.76
N GLY A 182 2.58 7.34 7.43
CA GLY A 182 3.51 6.48 6.71
C GLY A 182 3.17 4.99 6.67
N LEU A 183 2.15 4.53 7.41
CA LEU A 183 1.78 3.10 7.45
C LEU A 183 0.49 2.74 6.68
N GLY A 184 -0.15 3.71 6.02
CA GLY A 184 -1.35 3.48 5.21
C GLY A 184 -2.66 3.52 6.01
N LEU A 185 -3.74 2.95 5.46
CA LEU A 185 -5.09 3.05 6.03
C LEU A 185 -5.44 1.93 7.03
N VAL A 186 -4.60 0.93 7.16
CA VAL A 186 -4.87 -0.27 7.98
C VAL A 186 -4.41 -0.08 9.44
N PRO A 187 -3.21 0.45 9.71
CA PRO A 187 -2.69 0.51 11.08
C PRO A 187 -3.30 1.67 11.87
N ASN A 188 -3.85 1.37 13.05
CA ASN A 188 -4.31 2.38 13.99
C ASN A 188 -3.30 2.58 15.16
N PRO A 189 -3.22 3.78 15.76
CA PRO A 189 -2.26 4.08 16.84
C PRO A 189 -2.32 3.12 18.01
N ASP A 190 -3.52 2.71 18.44
CA ASP A 190 -3.70 1.84 19.61
C ASP A 190 -3.09 0.45 19.39
N GLN A 191 -3.27 -0.13 18.20
CA GLN A 191 -2.68 -1.42 17.81
C GLN A 191 -1.16 -1.36 17.76
N VAL A 192 -0.58 -0.22 17.40
CA VAL A 192 0.84 -0.08 17.11
C VAL A 192 1.65 0.39 18.31
N PHE A 193 1.10 1.28 19.14
CA PHE A 193 1.81 1.87 20.29
C PHE A 193 1.55 1.16 21.61
N VAL A 194 0.32 0.71 21.84
CA VAL A 194 -0.12 0.15 23.12
C VAL A 194 -0.25 -1.38 23.03
N GLY A 195 -0.38 -1.91 21.81
CA GLY A 195 -0.72 -3.30 21.56
C GLY A 195 -2.24 -3.48 21.48
N SER A 196 -2.67 -4.45 20.69
CA SER A 196 -4.09 -4.69 20.45
C SER A 196 -4.84 -5.00 21.76
N THR A 197 -5.79 -4.13 22.13
CA THR A 197 -6.71 -4.37 23.26
C THR A 197 -7.76 -5.44 22.92
N SER A 198 -7.89 -5.80 21.65
CA SER A 198 -8.85 -6.81 21.18
C SER A 198 -8.39 -8.22 21.59
N ARG A 199 -9.27 -8.95 22.29
CA ARG A 199 -9.04 -10.37 22.63
C ARG A 199 -8.76 -11.27 21.42
N HIS A 200 -9.28 -10.91 20.25
CA HIS A 200 -9.12 -11.71 19.03
C HIS A 200 -7.83 -11.40 18.25
N LEU A 201 -7.22 -10.23 18.47
CA LEU A 201 -6.06 -9.75 17.70
C LEU A 201 -4.84 -9.47 18.61
N LYS A 202 -4.81 -10.02 19.83
CA LYS A 202 -3.72 -9.81 20.81
C LYS A 202 -2.34 -10.22 20.25
N HIS A 203 -2.32 -11.18 19.34
CA HIS A 203 -1.09 -11.73 18.76
C HIS A 203 -0.63 -11.02 17.47
N LEU A 204 -1.41 -10.06 16.95
CA LEU A 204 -1.01 -9.28 15.77
C LEU A 204 -0.23 -8.04 16.21
N ASN A 205 1.05 -8.20 16.49
CA ASN A 205 1.97 -7.08 16.59
C ASN A 205 2.30 -6.59 15.17
N LEU A 206 1.48 -5.66 14.66
CA LEU A 206 1.61 -5.10 13.30
C LEU A 206 2.96 -4.37 13.07
N THR A 207 3.65 -4.03 14.16
CA THR A 207 4.92 -3.30 14.16
C THR A 207 6.13 -4.11 14.58
N SER A 208 6.02 -5.40 14.93
CA SER A 208 7.20 -6.24 15.13
C SER A 208 7.09 -7.43 14.18
N LEU A 209 7.89 -7.38 13.13
CA LEU A 209 8.16 -8.50 12.23
C LEU A 209 9.43 -9.24 12.67
N ASP A 210 9.78 -9.17 13.97
CA ASP A 210 10.84 -10.02 14.48
C ASP A 210 10.34 -11.45 14.40
N ALA A 211 10.82 -12.17 13.39
CA ALA A 211 10.66 -13.61 13.28
C ALA A 211 11.08 -14.32 14.58
N THR A 212 11.90 -13.67 15.40
CA THR A 212 12.42 -14.16 16.69
C THR A 212 11.46 -13.95 17.88
N SER A 213 10.41 -13.13 17.79
CA SER A 213 9.57 -12.78 18.96
C SER A 213 8.35 -13.68 19.17
N SER A 214 8.02 -14.52 18.19
CA SER A 214 6.99 -15.54 18.36
C SER A 214 7.49 -16.58 19.36
N GLU A 215 6.74 -16.78 20.46
CA GLU A 215 7.00 -17.85 21.43
C GLU A 215 7.14 -19.22 20.73
N ASP A 216 6.38 -19.43 19.64
CA ASP A 216 6.45 -20.63 18.81
C ASP A 216 7.81 -20.75 18.10
N VAL A 217 8.37 -19.66 17.58
CA VAL A 217 9.68 -19.68 16.91
C VAL A 217 10.82 -19.89 17.92
N VAL A 218 10.72 -19.31 19.11
CA VAL A 218 11.69 -19.56 20.20
C VAL A 218 11.61 -21.02 20.66
N SER A 219 10.40 -21.56 20.84
CA SER A 219 10.15 -22.96 21.17
C SER A 219 10.70 -23.91 20.09
N LEU A 220 10.46 -23.60 18.82
CA LEU A 220 11.00 -24.37 17.69
C LEU A 220 12.51 -24.33 17.64
N ARG A 221 13.15 -23.17 17.89
CA ARG A 221 14.61 -23.06 17.97
C ARG A 221 15.18 -23.95 19.08
N LEU A 222 14.58 -23.91 20.28
CA LEU A 222 15.00 -24.76 21.40
C LEU A 222 14.84 -26.26 21.08
N GLN A 223 13.78 -26.63 20.36
CA GLN A 223 13.57 -28.01 19.93
C GLN A 223 14.60 -28.46 18.89
N VAL A 224 14.94 -27.58 17.93
CA VAL A 224 15.98 -27.84 16.93
C VAL A 224 17.34 -27.99 17.61
N GLU A 225 17.68 -27.15 18.58
CA GLU A 225 18.95 -27.24 19.33
C GLU A 225 19.07 -28.56 20.11
N LYS A 226 18.00 -28.98 20.79
CA LYS A 226 17.95 -30.31 21.44
C LYS A 226 18.07 -31.47 20.44
N LEU A 227 17.54 -31.32 19.22
CA LEU A 227 17.69 -32.33 18.18
C LEU A 227 19.12 -32.40 17.66
N ILE A 228 19.78 -31.25 17.49
CA ILE A 228 21.20 -31.17 17.09
C ILE A 228 22.07 -31.89 18.12
N ASP A 229 21.90 -31.62 19.43
CA ASP A 229 22.66 -32.30 20.48
C ASP A 229 22.46 -33.82 20.49
N ARG A 230 21.22 -34.27 20.21
CA ARG A 230 20.92 -35.71 20.13
C ARG A 230 21.60 -36.35 18.92
N VAL A 231 21.59 -35.69 17.77
CA VAL A 231 22.27 -36.19 16.55
C VAL A 231 23.78 -36.26 16.79
N GLN A 232 24.38 -35.22 17.37
CA GLN A 232 25.81 -35.20 17.70
C GLN A 232 26.20 -36.39 18.60
N LYS A 233 25.40 -36.65 19.64
CA LYS A 233 25.62 -37.78 20.55
C LYS A 233 25.44 -39.13 19.85
N GLN A 234 24.53 -39.23 18.89
CA GLN A 234 24.38 -40.44 18.07
C GLN A 234 25.60 -40.66 17.18
N ASP A 235 26.11 -39.60 16.54
CA ASP A 235 27.31 -39.67 15.70
C ASP A 235 28.53 -40.15 16.50
N ASP A 236 28.72 -39.63 17.73
CA ASP A 236 29.80 -40.07 18.63
C ASP A 236 29.67 -41.56 19.00
N THR A 237 28.44 -42.04 19.25
CA THR A 237 28.22 -43.46 19.54
C THR A 237 28.47 -44.35 18.33
N ILE A 238 28.10 -43.91 17.13
CA ILE A 238 28.36 -44.64 15.89
C ILE A 238 29.87 -44.73 15.65
N LEU A 239 30.60 -43.64 15.86
CA LEU A 239 32.06 -43.61 15.72
C LEU A 239 32.73 -44.59 16.70
N ASN A 240 32.29 -44.61 17.96
CA ASN A 240 32.79 -45.55 18.96
C ASN A 240 32.49 -47.01 18.57
N LEU A 241 31.27 -47.31 18.10
CA LEU A 241 30.91 -48.65 17.66
C LEU A 241 31.74 -49.09 16.45
N GLN A 242 31.99 -48.21 15.49
CA GLN A 242 32.86 -48.47 14.34
C GLN A 242 34.30 -48.80 14.79
N ASN A 243 34.88 -48.00 15.69
CA ASN A 243 36.21 -48.25 16.23
C ASN A 243 36.28 -49.60 16.97
N THR A 244 35.24 -49.94 17.74
CA THR A 244 35.18 -51.20 18.49
C THR A 244 35.10 -52.41 17.56
N LEU A 245 34.30 -52.31 16.49
CA LEU A 245 34.18 -53.35 15.47
C LEU A 245 35.48 -53.55 14.69
N GLU A 246 36.20 -52.48 14.35
CA GLU A 246 37.51 -52.59 13.70
C GLU A 246 38.54 -53.26 14.60
N LEU A 247 38.58 -52.92 15.90
CA LEU A 247 39.45 -53.60 16.86
C LEU A 247 39.12 -55.10 17.01
N GLN A 248 37.83 -55.46 17.01
CA GLN A 248 37.41 -56.88 17.05
C GLN A 248 37.81 -57.64 15.78
N LYS A 249 37.67 -57.03 14.60
CA LYS A 249 38.12 -57.64 13.32
C LYS A 249 39.63 -57.90 13.32
N ILE A 250 40.44 -56.96 13.83
CA ILE A 250 41.90 -57.14 13.94
C ILE A 250 42.23 -58.30 14.88
N THR A 251 41.51 -58.42 16.00
CA THR A 251 41.74 -59.46 17.01
C THR A 251 41.32 -60.85 16.55
N MET A 252 40.33 -60.96 15.66
CA MET A 252 39.85 -62.25 15.11
C MET A 252 40.66 -62.78 13.92
N ASN A 253 41.55 -61.96 13.34
CA ASN A 253 42.38 -62.33 12.19
C ASN A 253 43.82 -62.76 12.58
N VAL A 254 44.06 -63.06 13.87
CA VAL A 254 45.30 -63.64 14.42
C VAL A 254 45.01 -65.05 14.91
#